data_AF-A0A4Q8BFY1-F1
#
_entry.id   AF-A0A4Q8BFY1-F1
#
_cell.length_a   1.000
_cell.length_b   1.000
_cell.length_c   1.000
_cell.angle_alpha   90.00
_cell.angle_beta   90.00
_cell.angle_gamma   90.00
#
_symmetry.space_group_name_H-M   'P 1'
#
loop_
_entity.id
_entity.type
_entity.pdbx_description
1 polymer ?
#
loop_
_entity_poly.entity_id
_entity_poly.type
_entity_poly.pdbx_seq_one_letter_code
_entity_poly.pdbx_strand_id
1 'polypeptide(L)'
;MEALSVTPSSPTALDRGIDGVLVSAARVLQAHRTDGLSPERAAWRVRDEQDALAALVDRLHARIRTAAQLDDLMAQAHQRLINRLDQWNARGRYAGKLSKTLVYERTGDNDSYLPLLISPENAKAHQGQPDRAPFVVAHSMREVQPEINLLVSPLPERLFVVEPDDAPSWELPEGEDA
;
A
#
# COMPACT_ATOMS: atom_id res chain seq x y z
N MET A 1 -23.33 -17.42 -1.88
CA MET A 1 -21.95 -17.06 -1.50
C MET A 1 -21.43 -16.14 -2.59
N GLU A 2 -21.53 -14.83 -2.41
CA GLU A 2 -20.99 -13.89 -3.39
C GLU A 2 -19.48 -13.86 -3.27
N ALA A 3 -18.81 -14.18 -4.38
CA ALA A 3 -17.38 -14.10 -4.47
C ALA A 3 -16.96 -12.64 -4.28
N LEU A 4 -16.26 -12.35 -3.18
CA LEU A 4 -15.31 -11.23 -3.07
C LEU A 4 -14.13 -11.48 -4.03
N SER A 5 -14.46 -11.70 -5.30
CA SER A 5 -13.54 -11.91 -6.41
C SER A 5 -12.88 -10.58 -6.69
N VAL A 6 -11.85 -10.26 -5.92
CA VAL A 6 -10.83 -9.31 -6.36
C VAL A 6 -10.25 -9.88 -7.65
N THR A 7 -10.56 -9.27 -8.80
CA THR A 7 -9.95 -9.68 -10.07
C THR A 7 -8.43 -9.54 -9.91
N PRO A 8 -7.67 -10.64 -9.95
CA PRO A 8 -6.22 -10.58 -9.84
C PRO A 8 -5.69 -9.64 -10.92
N SER A 9 -4.79 -8.73 -10.55
CA SER A 9 -4.19 -7.75 -11.47
C SER A 9 -5.11 -6.66 -12.04
N SER A 10 -6.26 -6.37 -11.41
CA SER A 10 -7.01 -5.14 -11.77
C SER A 10 -6.14 -3.89 -11.59
N PRO A 11 -6.37 -2.79 -12.34
CA PRO A 11 -5.59 -1.56 -12.22
C PRO A 11 -5.50 -1.06 -10.77
N THR A 12 -6.63 -1.10 -10.07
CA THR A 12 -6.75 -0.74 -8.65
C THR A 12 -5.92 -1.65 -7.73
N ALA A 13 -5.91 -2.97 -7.99
CA ALA A 13 -5.10 -3.91 -7.21
C ALA A 13 -3.61 -3.68 -7.42
N LEU A 14 -3.19 -3.38 -8.66
CA LEU A 14 -1.81 -3.04 -8.98
C LEU A 14 -1.41 -1.69 -8.34
N ASP A 15 -2.24 -0.67 -8.44
CA ASP A 15 -1.94 0.67 -7.91
C ASP A 15 -1.71 0.66 -6.39
N ARG A 16 -2.41 -0.22 -5.66
CA ARG A 16 -2.36 -0.30 -4.20
C ARG A 16 -1.40 -1.37 -3.67
N GLY A 17 -1.19 -2.45 -4.43
CA GLY A 17 -0.44 -3.61 -3.96
C GLY A 17 1.03 -3.62 -4.35
N ILE A 18 1.39 -2.97 -5.47
CA ILE A 18 2.71 -3.18 -6.10
C ILE A 18 3.86 -2.68 -5.23
N ASP A 19 3.66 -1.58 -4.50
CA ASP A 19 4.66 -0.99 -3.60
C ASP A 19 4.96 -1.95 -2.44
N GLY A 20 3.90 -2.46 -1.81
CA GLY A 20 4.00 -3.43 -0.71
C GLY A 20 4.61 -4.75 -1.18
N VAL A 21 4.24 -5.25 -2.37
CA VAL A 21 4.79 -6.48 -2.95
C VAL A 21 6.28 -6.33 -3.24
N LEU A 22 6.70 -5.23 -3.88
CA LEU A 22 8.11 -4.98 -4.18
C LEU A 22 8.96 -4.95 -2.90
N VAL A 23 8.53 -4.18 -1.90
CA VAL A 23 9.28 -4.02 -0.64
C VAL A 23 9.29 -5.31 0.17
N SER A 24 8.14 -5.97 0.34
CA SER A 24 8.06 -7.22 1.11
C SER A 24 8.87 -8.34 0.45
N ALA A 25 8.79 -8.51 -0.87
CA ALA A 25 9.56 -9.51 -1.58
C ALA A 25 11.07 -9.25 -1.48
N ALA A 26 11.51 -7.99 -1.60
CA ALA A 26 12.91 -7.62 -1.43
C ALA A 26 13.43 -7.98 -0.02
N ARG A 27 12.66 -7.63 1.01
CA ARG A 27 13.01 -7.95 2.41
C ARG A 27 13.09 -9.45 2.66
N VAL A 28 12.13 -10.22 2.14
CA VAL A 28 12.08 -11.68 2.31
C VAL A 28 13.22 -12.38 1.58
N LEU A 29 13.49 -12.02 0.32
CA LEU A 29 14.56 -12.64 -0.46
C LEU A 29 15.94 -12.44 0.18
N GLN A 30 16.16 -11.32 0.85
CA GLN A 30 17.41 -11.02 1.52
C GLN A 30 17.41 -11.31 3.03
N ALA A 31 16.36 -11.93 3.58
CA ALA A 31 16.25 -12.20 5.01
C ALA A 31 17.35 -13.12 5.56
N HIS A 32 17.99 -13.91 4.69
CA HIS A 32 19.13 -14.76 5.05
C HIS A 32 20.43 -13.97 5.31
N ARG A 33 20.47 -12.67 5.00
CA ARG A 33 21.63 -11.79 5.19
C ARG A 33 21.35 -10.80 6.31
N THR A 34 22.25 -10.72 7.28
CA THR A 34 22.17 -9.73 8.38
C THR A 34 22.36 -8.30 7.89
N ASP A 35 23.06 -8.12 6.77
CA ASP A 35 23.35 -6.84 6.12
C ASP A 35 22.49 -6.61 4.86
N GLY A 36 21.45 -7.41 4.64
CA GLY A 36 20.54 -7.24 3.51
C GLY A 36 19.45 -6.19 3.76
N LEU A 37 18.42 -6.23 2.94
CA LEU A 37 17.26 -5.33 3.01
C LEU A 37 16.25 -5.68 4.12
N SER A 38 16.36 -6.84 4.77
CA SER A 38 15.35 -7.27 5.74
C SER A 38 15.17 -6.36 6.98
N PRO A 39 16.25 -5.85 7.62
CA PRO A 39 16.14 -5.04 8.84
C PRO A 39 15.37 -3.74 8.63
N GLU A 40 14.64 -3.29 9.66
CA GLU A 40 13.71 -2.16 9.54
C GLU A 40 14.36 -0.84 9.09
N ARG A 41 15.62 -0.63 9.48
CA ARG A 41 16.39 0.58 9.15
C ARG A 41 17.31 0.40 7.93
N ALA A 42 17.09 -0.62 7.12
CA ALA A 42 17.96 -0.97 6.00
C ALA A 42 17.43 -0.54 4.63
N ALA A 43 16.31 0.20 4.55
CA ALA A 43 15.72 0.62 3.28
C ALA A 43 16.69 1.46 2.39
N TRP A 44 17.68 2.12 2.97
CA TRP A 44 18.74 2.83 2.24
C TRP A 44 19.66 1.92 1.41
N ARG A 45 19.77 0.63 1.75
CA ARG A 45 20.62 -0.35 1.05
C ARG A 45 20.12 -0.72 -0.34
N VAL A 46 18.97 -0.19 -0.77
CA VAL A 46 18.48 -0.29 -2.16
C VAL A 46 19.56 0.10 -3.19
N ARG A 47 20.46 0.98 -2.81
CA ARG A 47 21.58 1.46 -3.63
C ARG A 47 22.69 0.43 -3.82
N ASP A 48 22.85 -0.46 -2.85
CA ASP A 48 23.90 -1.48 -2.79
C ASP A 48 23.39 -2.81 -3.37
N GLU A 49 22.06 -3.00 -3.42
CA GLU A 49 21.39 -4.26 -3.77
C GLU A 49 20.72 -4.21 -5.16
N GLN A 50 21.24 -3.37 -6.08
CA GLN A 50 20.62 -3.11 -7.38
C GLN A 50 20.43 -4.38 -8.22
N ASP A 51 21.46 -5.23 -8.31
CA ASP A 51 21.39 -6.47 -9.10
C ASP A 51 20.35 -7.46 -8.54
N ALA A 52 20.30 -7.58 -7.21
CA ALA A 52 19.34 -8.43 -6.53
C ALA A 52 17.90 -7.92 -6.74
N LEU A 53 17.70 -6.61 -6.73
CA LEU A 53 16.39 -5.98 -6.95
C LEU A 53 15.95 -6.03 -8.41
N ALA A 54 16.87 -5.87 -9.37
CA ALA A 54 16.59 -6.08 -10.79
C ALA A 54 16.14 -7.52 -11.06
N ALA A 55 16.87 -8.50 -10.51
CA ALA A 55 16.49 -9.91 -10.62
C ALA A 55 15.13 -10.22 -9.95
N LEU A 56 14.77 -9.51 -8.86
CA LEU A 56 13.44 -9.60 -8.25
C LEU A 56 12.36 -9.06 -9.20
N VAL A 57 12.57 -7.90 -9.82
CA VAL A 57 11.61 -7.31 -10.78
C VAL A 57 11.37 -8.28 -11.95
N ASP A 58 12.42 -8.88 -12.50
CA ASP A 58 12.30 -9.87 -13.58
C ASP A 58 11.50 -11.11 -13.14
N ARG A 59 11.74 -11.61 -11.92
CA ARG A 59 11.00 -12.75 -11.36
C ARG A 59 9.52 -12.42 -11.15
N LEU A 60 9.21 -11.22 -10.66
CA LEU A 60 7.83 -10.76 -10.50
C LEU A 60 7.14 -10.63 -11.86
N HIS A 61 7.82 -10.05 -12.85
CA HIS A 61 7.32 -9.95 -14.21
C HIS A 61 7.01 -11.33 -14.81
N ALA A 62 7.93 -12.29 -14.69
CA ALA A 62 7.72 -13.66 -15.15
C ALA A 62 6.50 -14.32 -14.49
N ARG A 63 6.29 -14.09 -13.19
CA ARG A 63 5.13 -14.63 -12.45
C ARG A 63 3.81 -14.00 -12.90
N ILE A 64 3.77 -12.68 -13.06
CA ILE A 64 2.56 -11.98 -13.53
C ILE A 64 2.22 -12.47 -14.96
N ARG A 65 3.23 -12.72 -15.80
CA ARG A 65 3.05 -13.20 -17.19
C ARG A 65 2.35 -14.55 -17.25
N THR A 66 2.73 -15.47 -16.36
CA THR A 66 2.07 -16.78 -16.24
C THR A 66 0.61 -16.65 -15.78
N ALA A 67 0.27 -15.61 -15.02
CA ALA A 67 -1.04 -15.43 -14.41
C ALA A 67 -2.04 -14.64 -15.27
N ALA A 68 -1.61 -13.60 -16.00
CA ALA A 68 -2.53 -12.62 -16.59
C ALA A 68 -2.97 -12.90 -18.05
N GLN A 69 -2.16 -13.64 -18.84
CA GLN A 69 -2.43 -13.95 -20.27
C GLN A 69 -2.82 -12.74 -21.16
N LEU A 70 -2.57 -11.50 -20.73
CA LEU A 70 -2.92 -10.24 -21.41
C LEU A 70 -1.68 -9.33 -21.54
N ASP A 71 -1.07 -9.30 -22.71
CA ASP A 71 0.26 -8.70 -22.93
C ASP A 71 0.34 -7.19 -22.61
N ASP A 72 -0.72 -6.41 -22.84
CA ASP A 72 -0.71 -4.96 -22.56
C ASP A 72 -0.72 -4.65 -21.05
N LEU A 73 -1.53 -5.40 -20.28
CA LEU A 73 -1.57 -5.29 -18.82
C LEU A 73 -0.23 -5.72 -18.21
N MET A 74 0.43 -6.69 -18.84
CA MET A 74 1.75 -7.18 -18.46
C MET A 74 2.83 -6.12 -18.60
N ALA A 75 2.91 -5.47 -19.77
CA ALA A 75 3.87 -4.41 -20.03
C ALA A 75 3.69 -3.25 -19.02
N GLN A 76 2.43 -2.89 -18.73
CA GLN A 76 2.12 -1.85 -17.74
C GLN A 76 2.55 -2.24 -16.32
N ALA A 77 2.27 -3.47 -15.88
CA ALA A 77 2.67 -3.94 -14.56
C ALA A 77 4.21 -3.97 -14.41
N HIS A 78 4.92 -4.42 -15.44
CA HIS A 78 6.38 -4.43 -15.45
C HIS A 78 6.97 -3.01 -15.39
N GLN A 79 6.49 -2.10 -16.24
CA GLN A 79 6.94 -0.71 -16.23
C GLN A 79 6.68 -0.04 -14.87
N ARG A 80 5.57 -0.37 -14.22
CA ARG A 80 5.28 0.11 -12.86
C ARG A 80 6.30 -0.40 -11.85
N LEU A 81 6.68 -1.68 -11.88
CA LEU A 81 7.73 -2.22 -10.99
C LEU A 81 9.06 -1.48 -11.15
N ILE A 82 9.49 -1.25 -12.40
CA ILE A 82 10.70 -0.48 -12.71
C ILE A 82 10.61 0.93 -12.13
N ASN A 83 9.51 1.64 -12.42
CA ASN A 83 9.29 3.01 -11.94
C ASN A 83 9.31 3.07 -10.40
N ARG A 84 8.77 2.05 -9.71
CA ARG A 84 8.81 1.98 -8.24
C ARG A 84 10.22 1.74 -7.72
N LEU A 85 10.99 0.83 -8.33
CA LEU A 85 12.39 0.63 -7.96
C LEU A 85 13.22 1.91 -8.16
N ASP A 86 12.99 2.64 -9.26
CA ASP A 86 13.62 3.94 -9.52
C ASP A 86 13.24 4.98 -8.47
N GLN A 87 11.96 5.02 -8.07
CA GLN A 87 11.47 5.91 -7.03
C GLN A 87 12.09 5.60 -5.66
N TRP A 88 12.26 4.32 -5.31
CA TRP A 88 12.95 3.90 -4.09
C TRP A 88 14.42 4.36 -4.12
N ASN A 89 15.12 4.13 -5.23
CA ASN A 89 16.50 4.59 -5.41
C ASN A 89 16.62 6.12 -5.33
N ALA A 90 15.69 6.86 -5.96
CA ALA A 90 15.64 8.31 -5.89
C ALA A 90 15.41 8.81 -4.46
N ARG A 91 14.52 8.14 -3.71
CA ARG A 91 14.26 8.44 -2.30
C ARG A 91 15.50 8.18 -1.43
N GLY A 92 16.26 7.12 -1.70
CA GLY A 92 17.53 6.84 -1.02
C GLY A 92 18.59 7.92 -1.27
N ARG A 93 18.70 8.40 -2.52
CA ARG A 93 19.57 9.55 -2.85
C ARG A 93 19.11 10.83 -2.15
N TYR A 94 17.80 11.08 -2.10
CA TYR A 94 17.23 12.24 -1.44
C TYR A 94 17.49 12.24 0.08
N ALA A 95 17.32 11.10 0.75
CA ALA A 95 17.66 10.94 2.15
C ALA A 95 19.14 11.30 2.43
N GLY A 96 20.05 10.82 1.58
CA GLY A 96 21.47 11.17 1.66
C GLY A 96 21.76 12.67 1.53
N LYS A 97 21.05 13.38 0.63
CA LYS A 97 21.16 14.85 0.50
C LYS A 97 20.71 15.60 1.75
N LEU A 98 19.74 15.05 2.49
CA LEU A 98 19.25 15.60 3.75
C LEU A 98 20.05 15.15 4.98
N SER A 99 21.13 14.36 4.80
CA SER A 99 21.83 13.69 5.90
C SER A 99 20.92 12.82 6.79
N LYS A 100 19.84 12.29 6.21
CA LYS A 100 18.90 11.39 6.86
C LYS A 100 19.12 9.95 6.40
N THR A 101 18.77 8.99 7.24
CA THR A 101 18.78 7.57 6.90
C THR A 101 17.42 7.16 6.36
N LEU A 102 17.38 6.55 5.17
CA LEU A 102 16.15 5.98 4.62
C LEU A 102 15.80 4.68 5.38
N VAL A 103 14.61 4.64 5.95
CA VAL A 103 14.04 3.50 6.69
C VAL A 103 12.70 3.09 6.07
N TYR A 104 12.18 1.89 6.40
CA TYR A 104 10.87 1.48 5.87
C TYR A 104 9.78 2.35 6.47
N GLU A 105 9.58 2.27 7.79
CA GLU A 105 8.66 3.14 8.51
C GLU A 105 9.39 3.96 9.58
N ARG A 106 8.84 5.13 9.90
CA ARG A 106 9.41 5.99 10.95
C ARG A 106 8.94 5.46 12.31
N THR A 107 9.84 4.81 13.04
CA THR A 107 9.59 4.43 14.44
C THR A 107 10.05 5.57 15.37
N GLY A 108 9.10 6.31 15.95
CA GLY A 108 9.34 7.43 16.87
C GLY A 108 9.60 8.79 16.19
N ASP A 109 9.90 9.80 16.99
CA ASP A 109 10.08 11.21 16.54
C ASP A 109 11.54 11.59 16.30
N ASN A 110 12.32 10.68 15.70
CA ASN A 110 13.70 10.98 15.36
C ASN A 110 13.80 11.60 13.96
N ASP A 111 14.20 12.87 13.89
CA ASP A 111 14.36 13.63 12.64
C ASP A 111 15.49 13.11 11.72
N SER A 112 16.37 12.25 12.23
CA SER A 112 17.43 11.60 11.42
C SER A 112 16.91 10.53 10.44
N TYR A 113 15.62 10.19 10.49
CA TYR A 113 15.02 9.18 9.62
C TYR A 113 14.08 9.77 8.57
N LEU A 114 14.14 9.19 7.38
CA LEU A 114 13.22 9.47 6.29
C LEU A 114 12.47 8.17 5.93
N PRO A 115 11.13 8.14 5.98
CA PRO A 115 10.38 6.92 5.68
C PRO A 115 10.25 6.67 4.17
N LEU A 116 10.22 5.38 3.81
CA LEU A 116 9.87 4.87 2.48
C LEU A 116 8.37 4.57 2.38
N LEU A 117 7.81 3.95 3.41
CA LEU A 117 6.42 3.52 3.50
C LEU A 117 5.59 4.50 4.34
N ILE A 118 4.32 4.64 3.99
CA ILE A 118 3.31 5.35 4.77
C ILE A 118 1.97 4.62 4.64
N SER A 119 1.20 4.60 5.74
CA SER A 119 -0.14 4.03 5.70
C SER A 119 -1.11 4.95 4.92
N PRO A 120 -2.21 4.42 4.35
CA PRO A 120 -3.21 5.23 3.65
C PRO A 120 -3.83 6.33 4.51
N GLU A 121 -4.00 6.09 5.80
CA GLU A 121 -4.59 7.04 6.77
C GLU A 121 -3.63 8.22 6.96
N ASN A 122 -2.36 7.91 7.22
CA ASN A 122 -1.32 8.92 7.40
C ASN A 122 -1.01 9.65 6.09
N ALA A 123 -1.13 8.98 4.94
CA ALA A 123 -0.94 9.57 3.64
C ALA A 123 -1.88 10.76 3.37
N LYS A 124 -3.13 10.70 3.85
CA LYS A 124 -4.09 11.82 3.75
C LYS A 124 -3.65 13.01 4.61
N ALA A 125 -3.26 12.75 5.86
CA ALA A 125 -2.82 13.79 6.78
C ALA A 125 -1.53 14.51 6.32
N HIS A 126 -0.70 13.85 5.53
CA HIS A 126 0.58 14.38 5.04
C HIS A 126 0.52 14.85 3.57
N GLN A 127 -0.68 15.01 3.00
CA GLN A 127 -0.83 15.54 1.63
C GLN A 127 -0.15 16.91 1.50
N GLY A 128 0.64 17.07 0.43
CA GLY A 128 1.38 18.30 0.15
C GLY A 128 2.70 18.47 0.93
N GLN A 129 3.04 17.57 1.85
CA GLN A 129 4.34 17.64 2.52
C GLN A 129 5.48 17.16 1.60
N PRO A 130 6.58 17.91 1.50
CA PRO A 130 7.71 17.57 0.62
C PRO A 130 8.39 16.26 1.02
N ASP A 131 8.39 15.93 2.32
CA ASP A 131 9.05 14.75 2.88
C ASP A 131 8.12 13.54 3.03
N ARG A 132 6.91 13.57 2.45
CA ARG A 132 5.98 12.45 2.51
C ARG A 132 6.61 11.18 1.90
N ALA A 133 6.39 10.04 2.55
CA ALA A 133 6.86 8.75 2.04
C ALA A 133 6.17 8.42 0.70
N PRO A 134 6.91 7.95 -0.32
CA PRO A 134 6.37 7.75 -1.66
C PRO A 134 5.45 6.52 -1.76
N PHE A 135 5.65 5.50 -0.93
CA PHE A 135 4.93 4.23 -1.05
C PHE A 135 3.81 4.15 -0.03
N VAL A 136 2.57 4.11 -0.54
CA VAL A 136 1.39 3.99 0.30
C VAL A 136 1.03 2.51 0.40
N VAL A 137 1.21 1.93 1.59
CA VAL A 137 0.98 0.50 1.80
C VAL A 137 0.00 0.35 2.95
N ALA A 138 -1.14 -0.30 2.68
CA ALA A 138 -2.11 -0.64 3.70
C ALA A 138 -1.54 -1.73 4.63
N HIS A 139 -1.85 -1.65 5.92
CA HIS A 139 -1.46 -2.68 6.89
C HIS A 139 -2.27 -3.97 6.68
N SER A 140 -3.45 -3.87 6.04
CA SER A 140 -4.29 -5.00 5.69
C SER A 140 -4.78 -4.95 4.25
N MET A 141 -4.80 -6.12 3.59
CA MET A 141 -5.48 -6.29 2.30
C MET A 141 -7.01 -6.31 2.40
N ARG A 142 -7.58 -6.23 3.62
CA ARG A 142 -9.04 -6.08 3.86
C ARG A 142 -9.47 -4.62 4.02
N GLU A 143 -8.53 -3.68 4.18
CA GLU A 143 -8.78 -2.23 4.24
C GLU A 143 -9.05 -1.69 2.81
N VAL A 144 -10.10 -2.19 2.17
CA VAL A 144 -10.40 -1.91 0.74
C VAL A 144 -11.61 -1.01 0.56
N GLN A 145 -12.37 -0.75 1.62
CA GLN A 145 -13.49 0.19 1.57
C GLN A 145 -13.06 1.53 2.17
N PRO A 146 -13.53 2.68 1.64
CA PRO A 146 -13.47 3.92 2.40
C PRO A 146 -14.08 3.65 3.77
N GLU A 147 -13.41 4.07 4.84
CA GLU A 147 -14.02 4.05 6.17
C GLU A 147 -15.33 4.85 6.07
N ILE A 148 -16.45 4.15 6.17
CA ILE A 148 -17.73 4.79 6.38
C ILE A 148 -17.71 5.14 7.87
N ASN A 149 -17.68 6.42 8.20
CA ASN A 149 -17.89 6.86 9.56
C ASN A 149 -19.34 6.52 9.93
N LEU A 150 -19.55 5.35 10.53
CA LEU A 150 -20.85 4.95 11.02
C LEU A 150 -21.16 5.77 12.28
N LEU A 151 -21.99 6.79 12.12
CA LEU A 151 -22.61 7.48 13.25
C LEU A 151 -23.78 6.64 13.73
N VAL A 152 -23.60 5.94 14.85
CA VAL A 152 -24.67 5.19 15.52
C VAL A 152 -25.12 5.99 16.73
N SER A 153 -26.36 6.45 16.73
CA SER A 153 -26.99 7.07 17.88
C SER A 153 -28.37 6.45 18.10
N PRO A 154 -28.76 6.11 19.34
CA PRO A 154 -30.13 5.72 19.64
C PRO A 154 -31.10 6.92 19.63
N LEU A 155 -30.58 8.15 19.48
CA LEU A 155 -31.38 9.36 19.40
C LEU A 155 -31.45 9.81 17.92
N PRO A 156 -32.63 9.73 17.28
CA PRO A 156 -32.81 10.08 15.87
C PRO A 156 -32.31 11.48 15.51
N GLU A 157 -32.50 12.44 16.43
CA GLU A 157 -32.09 13.85 16.28
C GLU A 157 -30.57 14.06 16.14
N ARG A 158 -29.76 13.05 16.49
CA ARG A 158 -28.29 13.10 16.39
C ARG A 158 -27.74 12.44 15.12
N LEU A 159 -28.61 11.86 14.30
CA LEU A 159 -28.23 11.31 13.01
C LEU A 159 -28.20 12.44 11.97
N PHE A 160 -27.17 12.45 11.13
CA PHE A 160 -27.02 13.47 10.07
C PHE A 160 -27.86 13.17 8.82
N VAL A 161 -28.80 12.22 8.90
CA VAL A 161 -29.62 11.78 7.76
C VAL A 161 -30.93 12.55 7.79
N VAL A 162 -31.13 13.40 6.78
CA VAL A 162 -32.46 13.88 6.39
C VAL A 162 -32.98 12.89 5.36
N GLU A 163 -34.02 12.13 5.72
CA GLU A 163 -34.66 11.22 4.77
C GLU A 163 -35.29 12.03 3.63
N PRO A 164 -35.01 11.69 2.35
CA PRO A 164 -35.73 12.23 1.21
C PRO A 164 -37.24 11.97 1.32
N ASP A 165 -38.07 12.87 0.80
CA ASP A 165 -39.54 12.72 0.82
C ASP A 165 -40.04 11.42 0.15
N ASP A 166 -39.24 10.82 -0.72
CA ASP A 166 -39.52 9.59 -1.46
C ASP A 166 -38.80 8.35 -0.91
N ALA A 167 -38.20 8.44 0.29
CA ALA A 167 -37.51 7.31 0.88
C ALA A 167 -38.48 6.15 1.22
N PRO A 168 -38.15 4.89 0.88
CA PRO A 168 -38.97 3.75 1.24
C PRO A 168 -38.91 3.51 2.76
N SER A 169 -40.05 3.15 3.35
CA SER A 169 -40.13 2.75 4.76
C SER A 169 -39.47 1.38 4.95
N TRP A 170 -38.38 1.32 5.72
CA TRP A 170 -37.75 0.07 6.10
C TRP A 170 -38.42 -0.53 7.34
N GLU A 171 -39.02 -1.71 7.18
CA GLU A 171 -39.49 -2.54 8.29
C GLU A 171 -38.40 -3.53 8.68
N LEU A 172 -37.91 -3.44 9.92
CA LEU A 172 -37.00 -4.42 10.48
C LEU A 172 -37.75 -5.77 10.58
N PRO A 173 -37.20 -6.87 10.06
CA PRO A 173 -37.78 -8.18 10.29
C PRO A 173 -37.86 -8.46 11.79
N GLU A 174 -39.05 -8.75 12.31
CA GLU A 174 -39.19 -9.23 13.67
C GLU A 174 -38.42 -10.55 13.80
N GLY A 175 -37.47 -10.60 14.73
CA GLY A 175 -36.80 -11.85 15.04
C GLY A 175 -37.85 -12.85 15.52
N GLU A 176 -37.91 -14.02 14.89
CA GLU A 176 -38.55 -15.16 15.53
C GLU A 176 -37.75 -15.47 16.80
N ASP A 177 -38.28 -15.08 17.95
CA ASP A 177 -37.88 -15.67 19.22
C ASP A 177 -38.29 -17.16 19.19
N ALA A 178 -37.33 -18.02 18.81
CA ALA A 178 -37.41 -19.48 19.00
C ALA A 178 -36.01 -20.10 19.17
#